data_AF-F3CF75-F1
#
_entry.id   AF-F3CF75-F1
#
_cell.length_a   1.000
_cell.length_b   1.000
_cell.length_c   1.000
_cell.angle_alpha   90.00
_cell.angle_beta   90.00
_cell.angle_gamma   90.00
#
_symmetry.space_group_name_H-M   'P 1'
#
loop_
_entity.id
_entity.type
_entity.pdbx_description
1 polymer ?
#
loop_
_entity_poly.entity_id
_entity_poly.type
_entity_poly.pdbx_seq_one_letter_code
_entity_poly.pdbx_strand_id
1 'polypeptide(L)'
;RQLPGAEDRLEQNMQKVAREYEFMVYPLDGQLHDLLTQVSAGYPVMLRFSQGSALWKSPRYAVLIGYNRVKETVLLNAGMDRLYSMSFSRFTSAWKEAGSWAVLVQSPRQLPANVDHKSR
;
A
#
# COMPACT_ATOMS: atom_id res chain seq x y z
N ARG A 1 -11.68 12.71 15.87
CA ARG A 1 -10.66 12.40 16.90
C ARG A 1 -10.10 11.02 16.57
N GLN A 2 -8.94 10.93 15.92
CA GLN A 2 -8.21 9.66 15.79
C GLN A 2 -7.57 9.37 17.15
N LEU A 3 -7.72 8.13 17.62
CA LEU A 3 -7.18 7.69 18.91
C LEU A 3 -5.68 7.36 18.71
N PRO A 4 -4.76 8.02 19.44
CA PRO A 4 -3.36 7.62 19.43
C PRO A 4 -3.26 6.15 19.91
N GLY A 5 -2.61 5.31 19.10
CA GLY A 5 -2.50 3.86 19.32
C GLY A 5 -3.46 2.98 18.51
N ALA A 6 -4.35 3.55 17.69
CA ALA A 6 -5.12 2.78 16.71
C ALA A 6 -4.25 2.25 15.57
N GLU A 7 -3.18 2.98 15.23
CA GLU A 7 -2.26 2.65 14.14
C GLU A 7 -1.37 1.44 14.48
N ASP A 8 -0.76 1.42 15.67
CA ASP A 8 0.06 0.30 16.14
C ASP A 8 -0.77 -0.97 16.34
N ARG A 9 -2.01 -0.82 16.83
CA ARG A 9 -2.96 -1.94 16.89
C ARG A 9 -3.35 -2.39 15.50
N LEU A 10 -3.44 -1.49 14.51
CA LEU A 10 -3.77 -1.88 13.14
C LEU A 10 -2.63 -2.66 12.49
N GLU A 11 -1.35 -2.32 12.70
CA GLU A 11 -0.24 -3.12 12.18
C GLU A 11 -0.22 -4.54 12.76
N GLN A 12 -0.41 -4.65 14.08
CA GLN A 12 -0.51 -5.95 14.78
C GLN A 12 -1.75 -6.74 14.34
N ASN A 13 -2.90 -6.06 14.24
CA ASN A 13 -4.14 -6.66 13.76
C ASN A 13 -4.06 -7.01 12.28
N MET A 14 -3.33 -6.26 11.47
CA MET A 14 -3.16 -6.52 10.04
C MET A 14 -2.36 -7.79 9.81
N GLN A 15 -1.34 -8.08 10.61
CA GLN A 15 -0.68 -9.39 10.52
C GLN A 15 -1.63 -10.53 10.88
N LYS A 16 -2.49 -10.33 11.88
CA LYS A 16 -3.50 -11.31 12.29
C LYS A 16 -4.58 -11.51 11.22
N VAL A 17 -5.16 -10.42 10.73
CA VAL A 17 -6.16 -10.37 9.67
C VAL A 17 -5.58 -10.90 8.37
N ALA A 18 -4.35 -10.54 8.00
CA ALA A 18 -3.71 -11.07 6.81
C ALA A 18 -3.59 -12.60 6.89
N ARG A 19 -3.14 -13.15 8.03
CA ARG A 19 -3.14 -14.60 8.25
C ARG A 19 -4.53 -15.23 8.19
N GLU A 20 -5.55 -14.59 8.78
CA GLU A 20 -6.96 -15.05 8.75
C GLU A 20 -7.56 -15.06 7.34
N TYR A 21 -7.13 -14.15 6.47
CA TYR A 21 -7.57 -14.03 5.08
C TYR A 21 -6.53 -14.60 4.09
N GLU A 22 -5.60 -15.46 4.54
CA GLU A 22 -4.55 -16.10 3.72
C GLU A 22 -3.64 -15.13 2.93
N PHE A 23 -3.60 -13.84 3.28
CA PHE A 23 -2.64 -12.87 2.74
C PHE A 23 -1.26 -13.11 3.37
N MET A 24 -0.23 -13.25 2.54
CA MET A 24 1.16 -13.35 3.00
C MET A 24 1.77 -11.95 3.19
N VAL A 25 2.12 -11.63 4.44
CA VAL A 25 2.83 -10.41 4.79
C VAL A 25 4.32 -10.64 4.64
N TYR A 26 4.88 -10.19 3.52
CA TYR A 26 6.33 -10.10 3.33
C TYR A 26 6.78 -8.67 3.60
N PRO A 27 7.57 -8.42 4.66
CA PRO A 27 8.19 -7.11 4.82
C PRO A 27 9.12 -6.88 3.62
N LEU A 28 8.92 -5.76 2.95
CA LEU A 28 9.82 -5.33 1.88
C LEU A 28 10.98 -4.55 2.51
N ASP A 29 12.17 -4.72 1.92
CA ASP A 29 13.32 -3.90 2.30
C ASP A 29 12.96 -2.42 2.15
N GLY A 30 13.47 -1.59 3.06
CA GLY A 30 13.07 -0.19 3.22
C GLY A 30 13.48 0.75 2.07
N GLN A 31 13.67 0.22 0.85
CA GLN A 31 14.04 0.97 -0.35
C GLN A 31 12.89 1.05 -1.34
N LEU A 32 12.84 2.17 -2.07
CA LEU A 32 11.81 2.40 -3.08
C LEU A 32 11.86 1.33 -4.19
N HIS A 33 13.06 0.91 -4.58
CA HIS A 33 13.27 -0.06 -5.64
C HIS A 33 12.51 -1.37 -5.40
N ASP A 34 12.52 -1.86 -4.16
CA ASP A 34 11.87 -3.12 -3.79
C ASP A 34 10.36 -3.03 -4.00
N LEU A 35 9.74 -1.90 -3.64
CA LEU A 35 8.31 -1.68 -3.88
C LEU A 35 7.99 -1.62 -5.38
N LEU A 36 8.82 -0.92 -6.16
CA LEU A 36 8.61 -0.79 -7.60
C LEU A 36 8.76 -2.13 -8.33
N THR A 37 9.68 -2.98 -7.88
CA THR A 37 9.88 -4.33 -8.44
C THR A 37 8.61 -5.17 -8.26
N GLN A 38 8.00 -5.18 -7.07
CA GLN A 38 6.76 -5.91 -6.83
C GLN A 38 5.59 -5.40 -7.68
N VAL A 39 5.43 -4.08 -7.75
CA VAL A 39 4.36 -3.46 -8.55
C VAL A 39 4.56 -3.72 -10.03
N SER A 40 5.81 -3.76 -10.51
CA SER A 40 6.11 -4.13 -11.91
C SER A 40 5.78 -5.58 -12.23
N ALA A 41 5.81 -6.47 -11.23
CA ALA A 41 5.41 -7.86 -11.35
C ALA A 41 3.88 -8.05 -11.19
N GLY A 42 3.11 -6.96 -11.07
CA GLY A 42 1.66 -6.99 -10.92
C GLY A 42 1.17 -7.22 -9.49
N TYR A 43 2.05 -7.13 -8.48
CA TYR A 43 1.70 -7.27 -7.08
C TYR A 43 1.51 -5.90 -6.41
N PRO A 44 0.29 -5.53 -6.03
CA PRO A 44 0.06 -4.31 -5.26
C PRO A 44 0.73 -4.37 -3.89
N VAL A 45 1.27 -3.23 -3.46
CA VAL A 45 1.96 -3.11 -2.17
C VAL A 45 1.13 -2.23 -1.26
N MET A 46 0.72 -2.74 -0.09
CA MET A 46 0.14 -1.89 0.95
C MET A 46 1.26 -1.31 1.81
N LEU A 47 1.14 -0.04 2.18
CA LEU A 47 2.16 0.66 2.93
C LEU A 47 1.56 1.76 3.79
N ARG A 48 2.35 2.22 4.76
CA ARG A 48 2.02 3.35 5.63
C ARG A 48 2.86 4.56 5.23
N PHE A 49 2.25 5.71 4.99
CA PHE A 49 2.98 6.94 4.66
C PHE A 49 2.39 8.14 5.41
N SER A 50 3.23 9.14 5.67
CA SER A 50 2.80 10.39 6.29
C SER A 50 2.19 11.34 5.26
N GLN A 51 0.90 11.64 5.38
CA GLN A 51 0.18 12.57 4.51
C GLN A 51 -0.28 13.81 5.28
N GLY A 52 -0.08 15.00 4.70
CA GLY A 52 -0.50 16.28 5.29
C GLY A 52 0.47 17.44 5.02
N SER A 53 0.12 18.63 5.50
CA SER A 53 1.05 19.77 5.57
C SER A 53 1.99 19.58 6.77
N ALA A 54 3.13 20.28 6.80
CA ALA A 54 4.14 20.15 7.86
C ALA A 54 3.60 20.32 9.29
N LEU A 55 2.43 20.99 9.44
CA LEU A 55 1.79 21.30 10.72
C LEU A 55 0.74 20.26 11.16
N TRP A 56 0.22 19.43 10.24
CA TRP A 56 -0.69 18.32 10.54
C TRP A 56 -0.41 17.16 9.60
N LYS A 57 0.48 16.25 10.03
CA LYS A 57 0.71 14.96 9.37
C LYS A 57 0.05 13.88 10.21
N SER A 58 -0.71 13.01 9.57
CA SER A 58 -1.24 11.79 10.19
C SER A 58 -0.76 10.58 9.38
N PRO A 59 -0.34 9.49 10.03
CA PRO A 59 -0.07 8.23 9.36
C PRO A 59 -1.31 7.78 8.59
N ARG A 60 -1.10 7.37 7.33
CA ARG A 60 -2.19 6.88 6.49
C ARG A 60 -1.73 5.64 5.73
N TYR A 61 -2.67 4.72 5.52
CA TYR A 61 -2.44 3.54 4.70
C TYR A 61 -2.81 3.82 3.25
N ALA A 62 -2.00 3.30 2.34
CA ALA A 62 -2.24 3.34 0.90
C ALA A 62 -1.87 2.01 0.25
N VAL A 63 -2.42 1.78 -0.94
CA VAL A 63 -1.99 0.72 -1.83
C VAL A 63 -1.27 1.34 -3.02
N LEU A 64 0.01 1.02 -3.18
CA LEU A 64 0.78 1.32 -4.37
C LEU A 64 0.38 0.36 -5.49
N ILE A 65 -0.15 0.92 -6.56
CA ILE A 65 -0.73 0.18 -7.68
C ILE A 65 -0.03 0.45 -9.01
N GLY A 66 0.89 1.43 -9.05
CA GLY A 66 1.61 1.76 -10.27
C GLY A 66 2.69 2.82 -10.05
N TYR A 67 3.48 3.04 -11.09
CA TYR A 67 4.49 4.09 -11.14
C TYR A 67 4.84 4.45 -12.58
N ASN A 68 5.48 5.61 -12.76
CA ASN A 68 6.03 6.07 -14.03
C ASN A 68 7.52 6.36 -13.84
N ARG A 69 8.41 5.62 -14.53
CA ARG A 69 9.86 5.82 -14.43
C ARG A 69 10.35 7.12 -15.07
N VAL A 70 9.69 7.56 -16.14
CA VAL A 70 10.09 8.78 -16.87
C VAL A 70 9.73 10.03 -16.07
N LYS A 71 8.55 10.04 -15.46
CA LYS A 71 8.07 11.16 -14.63
C LYS A 71 8.50 11.05 -13.16
N GLU A 72 9.11 9.92 -12.78
CA GLU A 72 9.47 9.58 -11.40
C GLU A 72 8.30 9.76 -10.42
N THR A 73 7.13 9.21 -10.75
CA THR A 73 5.93 9.31 -9.93
C THR A 73 5.38 7.95 -9.54
N VAL A 74 4.91 7.81 -8.30
CA VAL A 74 4.09 6.68 -7.85
C VAL A 74 2.61 6.98 -8.02
N LEU A 75 1.81 5.92 -8.11
CA LEU A 75 0.35 5.97 -8.15
C LEU A 75 -0.24 5.15 -6.99
N LEU A 76 -0.97 5.82 -6.12
CA LEU A 76 -1.50 5.27 -4.88
C LEU A 76 -3.03 5.29 -4.86
N ASN A 77 -3.63 4.31 -4.21
CA ASN A 77 -4.99 4.38 -3.71
C ASN A 77 -4.95 4.60 -2.19
N ALA A 78 -5.36 5.78 -1.72
CA ALA A 78 -5.30 6.16 -0.31
C ALA A 78 -6.70 6.51 0.23
N GLY A 79 -7.39 5.53 0.81
CA GLY A 79 -8.77 5.72 1.27
C GLY A 79 -9.72 6.08 0.12
N MET A 80 -10.33 7.28 0.19
CA MET A 80 -11.22 7.80 -0.85
C MET A 80 -10.44 8.45 -2.02
N ASP A 81 -9.18 8.80 -1.81
CA ASP A 81 -8.32 9.41 -2.81
C ASP A 81 -7.75 8.30 -3.72
N ARG A 82 -8.52 7.96 -4.76
CA ARG A 82 -8.09 7.00 -5.79
C ARG A 82 -7.13 7.69 -6.77
N LEU A 83 -6.15 6.94 -7.28
CA LEU A 83 -5.20 7.42 -8.28
C LEU A 83 -4.39 8.66 -7.84
N TYR A 84 -4.07 8.72 -6.55
CA TYR A 84 -3.25 9.79 -6.00
C TYR A 84 -1.79 9.65 -6.47
N SER A 85 -1.30 10.66 -7.18
CA SER A 85 0.04 10.66 -7.77
C SER A 85 0.98 11.62 -7.03
N MET A 86 2.21 11.19 -6.80
CA MET A 86 3.27 12.05 -6.25
C MET A 86 4.66 11.61 -6.74
N SER A 87 5.66 12.49 -6.61
CA SER A 87 7.04 12.16 -6.97
C SER A 87 7.61 11.05 -6.08
N PHE A 88 8.57 10.30 -6.62
CA PHE A 88 9.35 9.30 -5.88
C PHE A 88 9.99 9.90 -4.63
N SER A 89 10.61 11.08 -4.76
CA SER A 89 11.24 11.76 -3.63
C SER A 89 10.27 12.07 -2.49
N ARG A 90 9.09 12.62 -2.82
CA ARG A 90 8.05 12.95 -1.83
C ARG A 90 7.50 11.69 -1.18
N PHE A 91 7.25 10.66 -1.98
CA PHE A 91 6.78 9.37 -1.51
C PHE A 91 7.78 8.70 -0.56
N THR A 92 9.03 8.56 -0.97
CA THR A 92 10.07 7.91 -0.16
C THR A 92 10.29 8.64 1.15
N SER A 93 10.26 9.98 1.14
CA SER A 93 10.35 10.78 2.37
C SER A 93 9.16 10.51 3.31
N ALA A 94 7.93 10.59 2.79
CA ALA A 94 6.71 10.35 3.57
C ALA A 94 6.60 8.91 4.10
N TRP A 95 7.07 7.93 3.33
CA TRP A 95 7.09 6.51 3.71
C TRP A 95 8.15 6.24 4.79
N LYS A 96 9.36 6.77 4.64
CA LYS A 96 10.42 6.66 5.67
C LYS A 96 10.05 7.33 6.97
N GLU A 97 9.44 8.52 6.91
CA GLU A 97 8.91 9.22 8.09
C GLU A 97 7.87 8.38 8.83
N ALA A 98 7.13 7.55 8.12
CA ALA A 98 6.17 6.60 8.67
C ALA A 98 6.78 5.22 8.97
N GLY A 99 8.10 5.11 9.12
CA GLY A 99 8.78 3.88 9.55
C GLY A 99 9.00 2.82 8.47
N SER A 100 8.85 3.17 7.19
CA SER A 100 9.13 2.29 6.04
C SER A 100 8.35 0.96 6.05
N TRP A 101 7.18 0.93 6.67
CA TRP A 101 6.35 -0.26 6.70
C TRP A 101 5.69 -0.47 5.34
N ALA A 102 5.88 -1.65 4.74
CA ALA A 102 5.25 -2.07 3.49
C ALA A 102 5.08 -3.59 3.47
N VAL A 103 3.98 -4.04 2.90
CA VAL A 103 3.60 -5.45 2.81
C VAL A 103 2.97 -5.76 1.45
N LEU A 104 3.26 -6.95 0.93
CA LEU A 104 2.56 -7.46 -0.26
C LEU A 104 1.10 -7.77 0.05
N VAL A 105 0.20 -7.39 -0.87
CA VAL A 105 -1.21 -7.78 -0.81
C VAL A 105 -1.47 -8.76 -1.95
N GLN A 106 -1.31 -10.05 -1.66
CA GLN A 106 -1.68 -11.12 -2.59
C GLN A 106 -3.07 -11.62 -2.24
N SER A 107 -4.06 -11.43 -3.12
CA SER A 107 -5.35 -12.08 -2.89
C SER A 107 -5.17 -13.60 -2.98
N PRO A 108 -5.73 -14.39 -2.06
CA PRO A 108 -5.60 -15.85 -2.08
C PRO A 108 -6.24 -16.50 -3.31
N ARG A 109 -7.11 -15.75 -4.00
CA ARG A 109 -7.82 -16.16 -5.20
C ARG A 109 -8.00 -14.93 -6.09
N GLN A 110 -7.19 -14.81 -7.13
CA GLN A 110 -7.70 -14.23 -8.37
C GLN A 110 -8.70 -15.25 -8.91
N LEU A 111 -10.00 -15.05 -8.64
CA LEU A 111 -11.00 -15.67 -9.50
C LEU A 111 -10.69 -15.19 -10.93
N PRO A 112 -10.59 -16.10 -11.92
CA PRO A 112 -10.37 -15.69 -13.30
C PRO A 112 -11.40 -14.63 -13.66
N ALA A 113 -10.95 -13.52 -14.26
CA ALA A 113 -11.85 -12.59 -14.92
C ALA A 113 -12.43 -13.29 -16.16
N ASN A 114 -13.42 -14.16 -15.93
CA ASN A 114 -14.39 -14.76 -16.83
C ASN A 114 -14.90 -16.06 -16.18
N VAL A 115 -15.87 -15.94 -15.29
CA VAL A 115 -16.89 -16.99 -15.20
C VAL A 115 -18.09 -16.43 -15.93
N ASP A 116 -18.16 -16.79 -17.21
CA ASP A 116 -19.33 -16.60 -18.06
C ASP A 116 -20.50 -17.34 -17.37
N HIS A 117 -21.31 -16.62 -16.60
CA HIS A 117 -22.58 -17.14 -16.12
C HIS A 117 -23.56 -17.15 -17.29
N LYS A 118 -23.39 -18.14 -18.18
CA LYS A 118 -24.53 -18.65 -18.94
C LYS A 118 -25.46 -19.38 -17.98
N SER A 119 -26.58 -18.74 -17.69
CA SER A 119 -27.84 -19.35 -17.27
C SER A 119 -28.90 -18.28 -17.49
N ARG A 120 -29.80 -18.38 -18.47
CA ARG A 120 -30.65 -19.52 -18.85
C ARG A 120 -30.88 -19.57 -20.35
#